data_AF-A0A319D6F2-F1
#
_entry.id   AF-A0A319D6F2-F1
#
_cell.length_a   1.000
_cell.length_b   1.000
_cell.length_c   1.000
_cell.angle_alpha   90.00
_cell.angle_beta   90.00
_cell.angle_gamma   90.00
#
_symmetry.space_group_name_H-M   'P 1'
#
loop_
_entity.id
_entity.type
_entity.pdbx_description
1 polymer ?
#
loop_
_entity_poly.entity_id
_entity_poly.type
_entity_poly.pdbx_seq_one_letter_code
_entity_poly.pdbx_strand_id
1 'polypeptide(L)'
;MTAYGTGGNLLLDHWTQPRPPTSIAELVDLDDVPRLLANRTVVSDDLDRNSNRFALTVRWEIDGTFLDGVFGHPGLGAELNKVEYARRKEAVPEALRAGFLQNYVGKGYPPAVFVHGTADEVVPDLESKFQHEQLGQLGIRTELLLVQDAGHGLVDLKSGFPPKMADGAMEAYAEALKFVDAALTGNL
;
A
#
# COMPACT_ATOMS: atom_id res chain seq x y z
N MET A 1 -6.98 -2.89 10.85
CA MET A 1 -6.78 -3.02 9.38
C MET A 1 -5.55 -2.19 9.06
N THR A 2 -4.48 -2.79 8.53
CA THR A 2 -3.39 -2.01 7.92
C THR A 2 -3.74 -1.85 6.44
N ALA A 3 -3.21 -0.83 5.76
CA ALA A 3 -3.26 -0.78 4.29
C ALA A 3 -2.33 -1.88 3.75
N TYR A 4 -2.83 -3.12 3.74
CA TYR A 4 -2.10 -4.28 3.26
C TYR A 4 -1.70 -4.04 1.80
N GLY A 5 -0.45 -4.37 1.45
CA GLY A 5 0.07 -4.15 0.11
C GLY A 5 0.75 -2.79 -0.12
N THR A 6 0.72 -1.87 0.84
CA THR A 6 1.50 -0.62 0.79
C THR A 6 2.99 -0.87 1.06
N GLY A 7 3.85 0.06 0.59
CA GLY A 7 5.28 0.05 0.91
C GLY A 7 6.18 -0.35 -0.26
N GLY A 8 5.61 -0.70 -1.40
CA GLY A 8 6.34 -0.91 -2.65
C GLY A 8 6.89 0.40 -3.21
N ASN A 9 6.15 1.51 -3.04
CA ASN A 9 6.59 2.85 -3.42
C ASN A 9 5.84 3.97 -2.68
N LEU A 10 6.29 4.29 -1.46
CA LEU A 10 5.74 5.39 -0.64
C LEU A 10 6.05 6.81 -1.15
N LEU A 11 6.72 6.96 -2.28
CA LEU A 11 7.08 8.28 -2.85
C LEU A 11 6.12 8.74 -3.94
N LEU A 12 5.07 7.98 -4.23
CA LEU A 12 4.03 8.35 -5.20
C LEU A 12 3.22 9.56 -4.74
N ASP A 13 2.63 10.27 -5.70
CA ASP A 13 1.66 11.35 -5.43
C ASP A 13 0.49 10.83 -4.59
N HIS A 14 0.09 9.58 -4.81
CA HIS A 14 -0.93 8.87 -4.03
C HIS A 14 -0.74 8.99 -2.52
N TRP A 15 0.51 9.01 -2.04
CA TRP A 15 0.84 9.06 -0.60
C TRP A 15 1.20 10.45 -0.09
N THR A 16 1.38 11.42 -0.97
CA THR A 16 1.89 12.75 -0.65
C THR A 16 0.88 13.86 -0.93
N GLN A 17 -0.19 13.57 -1.66
CA GLN A 17 -1.21 14.54 -2.06
C GLN A 17 -2.60 14.12 -1.56
N PRO A 18 -3.50 15.10 -1.32
CA PRO A 18 -4.88 14.80 -0.97
C PRO A 18 -5.58 14.10 -2.13
N ARG A 19 -6.50 13.20 -1.80
CA ARG A 19 -7.28 12.44 -2.78
C ARG A 19 -8.74 12.29 -2.34
N PRO A 20 -9.67 12.03 -3.28
CA PRO A 20 -11.04 11.71 -2.93
C PRO A 20 -11.12 10.49 -1.99
N PRO A 21 -12.17 10.39 -1.15
CA PRO A 21 -12.42 9.19 -0.36
C PRO A 21 -12.51 7.96 -1.27
N THR A 22 -11.85 6.88 -0.84
CA THR A 22 -11.91 5.56 -1.45
C THR A 22 -13.04 4.74 -0.82
N SER A 23 -13.36 3.58 -1.38
CA SER A 23 -14.34 2.63 -0.85
C SER A 23 -14.08 2.22 0.61
N ILE A 24 -12.82 2.23 1.08
CA ILE A 24 -12.53 1.93 2.50
C ILE A 24 -12.98 3.05 3.45
N ALA A 25 -13.25 4.26 2.96
CA ALA A 25 -13.81 5.32 3.78
C ALA A 25 -15.23 5.02 4.28
N GLU A 26 -15.97 4.16 3.57
CA GLU A 26 -17.30 3.70 3.99
C GLU A 26 -17.24 2.69 5.16
N LEU A 27 -16.04 2.19 5.49
CA LEU A 27 -15.83 1.17 6.52
C LEU A 27 -15.46 1.76 7.89
N VAL A 28 -15.35 3.08 8.00
CA VAL A 28 -14.90 3.78 9.21
C VAL A 28 -15.79 4.98 9.53
N ASP A 29 -15.82 5.39 10.79
CA ASP A 29 -16.47 6.63 11.21
C ASP A 29 -15.45 7.77 11.21
N LEU A 30 -15.48 8.64 10.19
CA LEU A 30 -14.57 9.77 10.08
C LEU A 30 -14.90 10.92 11.05
N ASP A 31 -16.12 11.00 11.59
CA ASP A 31 -16.53 12.04 12.54
C ASP A 31 -15.88 11.83 13.92
N ASP A 32 -15.42 10.62 14.19
CA ASP A 32 -14.76 10.22 15.42
C ASP A 32 -13.25 10.54 15.46
N VAL A 33 -12.66 10.93 14.32
CA VAL A 33 -11.23 11.28 14.20
C VAL A 33 -10.75 12.30 15.24
N PRO A 34 -11.48 13.40 15.55
CA PRO A 34 -11.06 14.35 16.59
C PRO A 34 -10.91 13.70 17.97
N ARG A 35 -11.78 12.75 18.34
CA ARG A 35 -11.67 11.99 19.59
C ARG A 35 -10.42 11.10 19.57
N LEU A 36 -10.16 10.43 18.44
CA LEU A 36 -8.99 9.56 18.27
C LEU A 36 -7.68 10.35 18.39
N LEU A 37 -7.58 11.53 17.77
CA LEU A 37 -6.40 12.39 17.85
C LEU A 37 -6.18 12.98 19.25
N ALA A 38 -7.25 13.23 20.01
CA ALA A 38 -7.16 13.64 21.41
C ALA A 38 -6.65 12.51 22.33
N ASN A 39 -6.81 11.25 21.92
CA ASN A 39 -6.37 10.09 22.68
C ASN A 39 -4.87 9.81 22.50
N ARG A 40 -4.07 10.14 23.51
CA ARG A 40 -2.61 9.94 23.52
C ARG A 40 -2.15 8.52 23.87
N THR A 41 -3.05 7.56 23.96
CA THR A 41 -2.69 6.17 24.28
C THR A 41 -1.93 5.56 23.10
N VAL A 42 -0.67 5.17 23.34
CA VAL A 42 0.12 4.42 22.36
C VAL A 42 -0.44 3.01 22.25
N VAL A 43 -0.78 2.60 21.04
CA VAL A 43 -1.26 1.24 20.73
C VAL A 43 -0.45 0.70 19.58
N SER A 44 0.23 -0.42 19.83
CA SER A 44 1.06 -1.12 18.86
C SER A 44 0.25 -2.06 17.97
N ASP A 45 -0.84 -2.63 18.50
CA ASP A 45 -1.75 -3.51 17.79
C ASP A 45 -3.18 -3.20 18.20
N ASP A 46 -4.02 -2.95 17.20
CA ASP A 46 -5.40 -2.50 17.38
C ASP A 46 -6.37 -3.67 17.14
N LEU A 47 -6.40 -4.57 18.12
CA LEU A 47 -7.24 -5.76 18.10
C LEU A 47 -8.71 -5.47 18.44
N ASP A 48 -9.00 -4.31 19.03
CA ASP A 48 -10.35 -3.89 19.34
C ASP A 48 -11.07 -3.43 18.06
N ARG A 49 -12.02 -4.26 17.59
CA ARG A 49 -12.82 -3.96 16.40
C ARG A 49 -13.69 -2.70 16.54
N ASN A 50 -13.88 -2.20 17.75
CA ASN A 50 -14.65 -0.98 18.03
C ASN A 50 -13.77 0.25 18.23
N SER A 51 -12.45 0.15 18.07
CA SER A 51 -11.52 1.26 18.32
C SER A 51 -11.73 2.43 17.35
N ASN A 52 -12.20 2.12 16.14
CA ASN A 52 -12.27 2.99 14.96
C ASN A 52 -10.93 3.65 14.56
N ARG A 53 -9.78 3.18 15.07
CA ARG A 53 -8.48 3.83 14.82
C ARG A 53 -8.03 3.80 13.37
N PHE A 54 -8.51 2.85 12.58
CA PHE A 54 -8.24 2.83 11.14
C PHE A 54 -8.75 4.09 10.42
N ALA A 55 -9.73 4.80 10.99
CA ALA A 55 -10.18 6.09 10.51
C ALA A 55 -9.05 7.13 10.43
N LEU A 56 -8.00 7.02 11.27
CA LEU A 56 -6.83 7.90 11.19
C LEU A 56 -6.09 7.72 9.86
N THR A 57 -5.84 6.48 9.45
CA THR A 57 -5.20 6.17 8.17
C THR A 57 -6.02 6.73 7.01
N VAL A 58 -7.33 6.43 6.97
CA VAL A 58 -8.23 6.93 5.93
C VAL A 58 -8.26 8.47 5.91
N ARG A 59 -8.29 9.11 7.07
CA ARG A 59 -8.26 10.57 7.16
C ARG A 59 -6.97 11.14 6.58
N TRP A 60 -5.82 10.57 6.93
CA TRP A 60 -4.53 11.05 6.43
C TRP A 60 -4.39 10.90 4.92
N GLU A 61 -4.96 9.83 4.35
CA GLU A 61 -5.04 9.63 2.91
C GLU A 61 -5.85 10.74 2.23
N ILE A 62 -7.07 11.02 2.72
CA ILE A 62 -7.94 12.07 2.16
C ILE A 62 -7.26 13.44 2.25
N ASP A 63 -6.61 13.74 3.38
CA ASP A 63 -5.96 15.03 3.63
C ASP A 63 -4.62 15.20 2.93
N GLY A 64 -4.05 14.13 2.35
CA GLY A 64 -2.69 14.17 1.79
C GLY A 64 -1.59 14.23 2.85
N THR A 65 -1.89 13.77 4.07
CA THR A 65 -0.98 13.74 5.22
C THR A 65 -0.60 12.30 5.61
N PHE A 66 -0.77 11.34 4.71
CA PHE A 66 -0.49 9.93 4.96
C PHE A 66 0.93 9.69 5.50
N LEU A 67 1.95 10.25 4.84
CA LEU A 67 3.33 10.11 5.32
C LEU A 67 3.56 10.83 6.66
N ASP A 68 2.86 11.92 6.93
CA ASP A 68 2.96 12.61 8.22
C ASP A 68 2.49 11.72 9.36
N GLY A 69 1.36 11.03 9.16
CA GLY A 69 0.79 10.08 10.12
C GLY A 69 1.64 8.82 10.30
N VAL A 70 2.15 8.25 9.20
CA VAL A 70 2.98 7.03 9.23
C VAL A 70 4.35 7.29 9.88
N PHE A 71 4.99 8.41 9.56
CA PHE A 71 6.35 8.71 10.03
C PHE A 71 6.38 9.61 11.28
N GLY A 72 5.23 10.14 11.70
CA GLY A 72 5.16 11.15 12.77
C GLY A 72 5.92 12.43 12.43
N HIS A 73 5.99 12.79 11.14
CA HIS A 73 6.76 13.94 10.63
C HIS A 73 5.85 14.91 9.88
N PRO A 74 5.31 15.95 10.55
CA PRO A 74 4.40 16.91 9.92
C PRO A 74 5.05 17.60 8.71
N GLY A 75 4.31 17.67 7.60
CA GLY A 75 4.72 18.29 6.36
C GLY A 75 5.58 17.41 5.44
N LEU A 76 5.83 16.14 5.78
CA LEU A 76 6.70 15.28 4.98
C LEU A 76 6.23 15.16 3.53
N GLY A 77 4.95 14.87 3.32
CA GLY A 77 4.38 14.78 1.97
C GLY A 77 4.51 16.11 1.20
N ALA A 78 4.22 17.23 1.88
CA ALA A 78 4.31 18.56 1.29
C ALA A 78 5.74 18.94 0.88
N GLU A 79 6.75 18.61 1.68
CA GLU A 79 8.15 18.85 1.32
C GLU A 79 8.60 18.00 0.12
N LEU A 80 8.19 16.72 0.06
CA LEU A 80 8.48 15.83 -1.07
C LEU A 80 7.79 16.29 -2.36
N ASN A 81 6.65 16.97 -2.27
CA ASN A 81 5.97 17.55 -3.43
C ASN A 81 6.64 18.80 -4.00
N LYS A 82 7.59 19.43 -3.30
CA LYS A 82 8.35 20.58 -3.82
C LYS A 82 9.44 20.17 -4.81
N VAL A 83 9.72 18.88 -4.94
CA VAL A 83 10.73 18.34 -5.84
C VAL A 83 10.11 17.38 -6.84
N GLU A 84 10.74 17.25 -8.01
CA GLU A 84 10.38 16.24 -8.99
C GLU A 84 10.41 14.83 -8.39
N TYR A 85 9.51 13.96 -8.83
CA TYR A 85 9.40 12.58 -8.33
C TYR A 85 10.76 11.85 -8.30
N ALA A 86 11.57 11.99 -9.36
CA ALA A 86 12.90 11.38 -9.46
C ALA A 86 13.88 11.82 -8.36
N ARG A 87 13.64 12.97 -7.73
CA ARG A 87 14.48 13.56 -6.66
C ARG A 87 13.93 13.28 -5.25
N ARG A 88 12.69 12.76 -5.12
CA ARG A 88 12.03 12.54 -3.82
C ARG A 88 12.82 11.62 -2.91
N LYS A 89 13.40 10.53 -3.44
CA LYS A 89 14.23 9.60 -2.66
C LYS A 89 15.37 10.32 -1.92
N GLU A 90 16.02 11.26 -2.60
CA GLU A 90 17.13 12.04 -2.02
C GLU A 90 16.66 13.10 -1.04
N ALA A 91 15.44 13.62 -1.25
CA ALA A 91 14.81 14.61 -0.39
C ALA A 91 14.25 14.03 0.93
N VAL A 92 14.12 12.71 1.06
CA VAL A 92 13.71 12.07 2.33
C VAL A 92 14.71 12.41 3.45
N PRO A 93 14.26 12.98 4.58
CA PRO A 93 15.13 13.26 5.73
C PRO A 93 15.87 12.01 6.19
N GLU A 94 17.15 12.15 6.52
CA GLU A 94 18.02 11.01 6.85
C GLU A 94 17.45 10.13 7.95
N ALA A 95 16.91 10.73 9.01
CA ALA A 95 16.31 10.03 10.14
C ALA A 95 15.09 9.17 9.77
N LEU A 96 14.43 9.45 8.65
CA LEU A 96 13.21 8.76 8.20
C LEU A 96 13.48 7.73 7.11
N ARG A 97 14.67 7.74 6.49
CA ARG A 97 15.00 6.88 5.34
C ARG A 97 14.72 5.41 5.61
N ALA A 98 14.94 4.94 6.84
CA ALA A 98 14.73 3.55 7.23
C ALA A 98 13.28 3.06 7.05
N GLY A 99 12.27 3.93 7.12
CA GLY A 99 10.88 3.53 6.91
C GLY A 99 10.46 3.50 5.42
N PHE A 100 11.31 3.96 4.50
CA PHE A 100 11.10 3.81 3.06
C PHE A 100 11.77 2.53 2.58
N LEU A 101 11.15 1.39 2.89
CA LEU A 101 11.70 0.05 2.68
C LEU A 101 12.08 -0.25 1.23
N GLN A 102 11.38 0.36 0.27
CA GLN A 102 11.71 0.25 -1.16
C GLN A 102 13.11 0.74 -1.53
N ASN A 103 13.80 1.45 -0.63
CA ASN A 103 15.18 1.89 -0.82
C ASN A 103 16.23 0.85 -0.44
N TYR A 104 15.86 -0.23 0.23
CA TYR A 104 16.78 -1.23 0.79
C TYR A 104 16.68 -2.60 0.11
N VAL A 105 15.92 -2.69 -0.99
CA VAL A 105 15.90 -3.88 -1.84
C VAL A 105 17.27 -4.07 -2.49
N GLY A 106 17.76 -5.30 -2.49
CA GLY A 106 19.07 -5.66 -3.03
C GLY A 106 19.09 -7.09 -3.59
N LYS A 107 20.23 -7.52 -4.13
CA LYS A 107 20.37 -8.83 -4.81
C LYS A 107 20.03 -10.07 -3.98
N GLY A 108 19.95 -9.94 -2.66
CA GLY A 108 19.55 -11.00 -1.75
C GLY A 108 18.03 -11.14 -1.56
N TYR A 109 17.22 -10.32 -2.25
CA TYR A 109 15.76 -10.41 -2.16
C TYR A 109 15.29 -11.75 -2.77
N PRO A 110 14.29 -12.43 -2.15
CA PRO A 110 13.76 -13.67 -2.68
C PRO A 110 12.99 -13.43 -4.00
N PRO A 111 12.79 -14.47 -4.82
CA PRO A 111 11.83 -14.40 -5.91
C PRO A 111 10.46 -13.93 -5.40
N ALA A 112 9.78 -13.08 -6.17
CA ALA A 112 8.55 -12.44 -5.72
C ALA A 112 7.48 -12.44 -6.81
N VAL A 113 6.23 -12.74 -6.43
CA VAL A 113 5.06 -12.58 -7.28
C VAL A 113 4.16 -11.50 -6.71
N PHE A 114 3.67 -10.62 -7.57
CA PHE A 114 2.76 -9.54 -7.24
C PHE A 114 1.41 -9.81 -7.91
N VAL A 115 0.33 -9.80 -7.14
CA VAL A 115 -1.03 -9.87 -7.65
C VAL A 115 -1.74 -8.59 -7.27
N HIS A 116 -2.27 -7.86 -8.25
CA HIS A 116 -2.80 -6.51 -8.00
C HIS A 116 -3.97 -6.18 -8.93
N GLY A 117 -4.97 -5.47 -8.41
CA GLY A 117 -6.09 -4.96 -9.20
C GLY A 117 -5.75 -3.64 -9.89
N THR A 118 -6.05 -3.50 -11.18
CA THR A 118 -5.74 -2.26 -11.94
C THR A 118 -6.63 -1.07 -11.55
N ALA A 119 -7.74 -1.32 -10.85
CA ALA A 119 -8.65 -0.30 -10.32
C ALA A 119 -8.54 -0.18 -8.78
N ASP A 120 -7.44 -0.65 -8.19
CA ASP A 120 -7.18 -0.46 -6.76
C ASP A 120 -6.94 1.02 -6.45
N GLU A 121 -7.96 1.64 -5.86
CA GLU A 121 -7.96 3.04 -5.44
C GLU A 121 -7.35 3.25 -4.03
N VAL A 122 -7.13 2.17 -3.27
CA VAL A 122 -6.58 2.22 -1.91
C VAL A 122 -5.05 2.19 -1.98
N VAL A 123 -4.50 1.23 -2.72
CA VAL A 123 -3.09 1.06 -2.98
C VAL A 123 -2.90 0.97 -4.49
N PRO A 124 -2.20 1.90 -5.15
CA PRO A 124 -2.14 1.90 -6.60
C PRO A 124 -1.25 0.76 -7.11
N ASP A 125 -1.64 0.14 -8.22
CA ASP A 125 -0.87 -0.92 -8.88
C ASP A 125 0.54 -0.49 -9.31
N LEU A 126 0.78 0.83 -9.37
CA LEU A 126 2.08 1.47 -9.56
C LEU A 126 3.11 1.02 -8.52
N GLU A 127 2.70 0.68 -7.29
CA GLU A 127 3.60 0.13 -6.29
C GLU A 127 4.14 -1.25 -6.68
N SER A 128 3.26 -2.14 -7.14
CA SER A 128 3.65 -3.47 -7.60
C SER A 128 4.45 -3.41 -8.90
N LYS A 129 4.09 -2.52 -9.83
CA LYS A 129 4.88 -2.26 -11.05
C LYS A 129 6.29 -1.80 -10.72
N PHE A 130 6.42 -0.83 -9.80
CA PHE A 130 7.71 -0.29 -9.38
C PHE A 130 8.59 -1.37 -8.73
N GLN A 131 8.03 -2.19 -7.82
CA GLN A 131 8.77 -3.27 -7.17
C GLN A 131 9.18 -4.37 -8.15
N HIS A 132 8.27 -4.78 -9.05
CA HIS A 132 8.57 -5.75 -10.10
C HIS A 132 9.75 -5.28 -10.96
N GLU A 133 9.73 -4.02 -11.41
CA GLU A 133 10.82 -3.45 -12.21
C GLU A 133 12.13 -3.38 -11.42
N GLN A 134 12.09 -2.84 -10.20
CA GLN A 134 13.27 -2.68 -9.34
C GLN A 134 13.95 -4.03 -9.07
N LEU A 135 13.18 -5.08 -8.78
CA LEU A 135 13.70 -6.43 -8.56
C LEU A 135 14.23 -7.04 -9.85
N GLY A 136 13.53 -6.84 -10.98
CA GLY A 136 13.98 -7.29 -12.29
C GLY A 136 15.33 -6.70 -12.70
N GLN A 137 15.56 -5.42 -12.42
CA GLN A 137 16.86 -4.75 -12.66
C GLN A 137 18.01 -5.35 -11.84
N LEU A 138 17.70 -5.98 -10.70
CA LEU A 138 18.66 -6.70 -9.86
C LEU A 138 18.89 -8.16 -10.31
N GLY A 139 18.17 -8.62 -11.33
CA GLY A 139 18.19 -10.01 -11.81
C GLY A 139 17.37 -10.96 -10.94
N ILE A 140 16.51 -10.44 -10.05
CA ILE A 140 15.65 -11.26 -9.21
C ILE A 140 14.43 -11.69 -10.01
N ARG A 141 14.13 -13.00 -9.98
CA ARG A 141 12.96 -13.56 -10.66
C ARG A 141 11.68 -13.01 -10.05
N THR A 142 10.85 -12.38 -10.86
CA THR A 142 9.56 -11.87 -10.42
C THR A 142 8.45 -12.08 -11.45
N GLU A 143 7.21 -12.08 -10.96
CA GLU A 143 6.00 -12.07 -11.78
C GLU A 143 5.04 -10.98 -11.32
N LEU A 144 4.34 -10.35 -12.27
CA LEU A 144 3.34 -9.32 -12.02
C LEU A 144 2.04 -9.73 -12.70
N LEU A 145 1.03 -10.04 -11.90
CA LEU A 145 -0.29 -10.50 -12.31
C LEU A 145 -1.30 -9.40 -12.02
N LEU A 146 -1.60 -8.60 -13.04
CA LEU A 146 -2.59 -7.54 -12.96
C LEU A 146 -3.98 -8.06 -13.32
N VAL A 147 -4.95 -7.85 -12.43
CA VAL A 147 -6.35 -8.18 -12.67
C VAL A 147 -7.08 -6.93 -13.15
N GLN A 148 -7.57 -6.98 -14.39
CA GLN A 148 -8.20 -5.85 -15.04
C GLN A 148 -9.49 -5.45 -14.29
N ASP A 149 -9.67 -4.15 -14.07
CA ASP A 149 -10.82 -3.52 -13.41
C ASP A 149 -11.09 -3.97 -11.95
N ALA A 150 -10.24 -4.81 -11.38
CA ALA A 150 -10.36 -5.25 -9.99
C ALA A 150 -9.88 -4.16 -9.01
N GLY A 151 -10.62 -3.98 -7.92
CA GLY A 151 -10.29 -3.06 -6.84
C GLY A 151 -9.39 -3.67 -5.76
N HIS A 152 -9.31 -2.99 -4.61
CA HIS A 152 -8.49 -3.41 -3.48
C HIS A 152 -8.86 -4.81 -2.98
N GLY A 153 -7.85 -5.64 -2.73
CA GLY A 153 -8.03 -7.03 -2.29
C GLY A 153 -8.60 -7.98 -3.36
N LEU A 154 -8.72 -7.52 -4.62
CA LEU A 154 -9.35 -8.24 -5.73
C LEU A 154 -10.81 -8.63 -5.47
N VAL A 155 -11.53 -7.81 -4.72
CA VAL A 155 -12.95 -7.99 -4.43
C VAL A 155 -13.79 -6.90 -5.06
N ASP A 156 -15.03 -7.24 -5.42
CA ASP A 156 -16.06 -6.28 -5.80
C ASP A 156 -16.85 -5.86 -4.56
N LEU A 157 -16.46 -4.73 -3.97
CA LEU A 157 -17.15 -4.18 -2.80
C LEU A 157 -18.60 -3.74 -3.08
N LYS A 158 -18.98 -3.57 -4.35
CA LYS A 158 -20.36 -3.21 -4.73
C LYS A 158 -21.29 -4.43 -4.78
N SER A 159 -20.75 -5.65 -4.67
CA SER A 159 -21.53 -6.89 -4.77
C SER A 159 -22.26 -7.31 -3.49
N GLY A 160 -22.16 -6.52 -2.41
CA GLY A 160 -22.76 -6.80 -1.10
C GLY A 160 -21.77 -7.44 -0.12
N PHE A 161 -22.28 -7.88 1.05
CA PHE A 161 -21.45 -8.52 2.09
C PHE A 161 -21.86 -9.99 2.28
N PRO A 162 -20.94 -10.97 2.16
CA PRO A 162 -19.52 -10.78 1.84
C PRO A 162 -19.31 -10.37 0.37
N PRO A 163 -18.27 -9.57 0.07
CA PRO A 163 -18.00 -9.17 -1.30
C PRO A 163 -17.56 -10.38 -2.12
N LYS A 164 -17.98 -10.40 -3.38
CA LYS A 164 -17.53 -11.36 -4.38
C LYS A 164 -16.10 -11.04 -4.81
N MET A 165 -15.39 -12.05 -5.27
CA MET A 165 -14.12 -11.86 -5.97
C MET A 165 -14.36 -11.15 -7.30
N ALA A 166 -13.41 -10.31 -7.71
CA ALA A 166 -13.38 -9.75 -9.06
C ALA A 166 -13.13 -10.86 -10.10
N ASP A 167 -13.63 -10.66 -11.31
CA ASP A 167 -13.37 -11.57 -12.43
C ASP A 167 -11.86 -11.68 -12.69
N GLY A 168 -11.35 -12.90 -12.84
CA GLY A 168 -9.92 -13.15 -13.04
C GLY A 168 -9.08 -13.21 -11.76
N ALA A 169 -9.65 -12.90 -10.59
CA ALA A 169 -8.90 -12.90 -9.32
C ALA A 169 -8.43 -14.30 -8.91
N MET A 170 -9.29 -15.32 -9.06
CA MET A 170 -8.95 -16.69 -8.68
C MET A 170 -7.90 -17.30 -9.60
N GLU A 171 -7.96 -16.98 -10.89
CA GLU A 171 -6.97 -17.36 -11.89
C GLU A 171 -5.61 -16.73 -11.56
N ALA A 172 -5.59 -15.43 -11.24
CA ALA A 172 -4.36 -14.74 -10.86
C ALA A 172 -3.75 -15.32 -9.57
N TYR A 173 -4.56 -15.64 -8.57
CA TYR A 173 -4.08 -16.32 -7.37
C TYR A 173 -3.57 -17.74 -7.66
N ALA A 174 -4.22 -18.50 -8.54
CA ALA A 174 -3.76 -19.82 -8.92
C ALA A 174 -2.40 -19.78 -9.63
N GLU A 175 -2.17 -18.82 -10.53
CA GLU A 175 -0.86 -18.60 -11.16
C GLU A 175 0.19 -18.16 -10.14
N ALA A 176 -0.15 -17.25 -9.22
CA ALA A 176 0.77 -16.84 -8.16
C ALA A 176 1.19 -18.01 -7.27
N LEU A 177 0.27 -18.93 -6.94
CA LEU A 177 0.59 -20.11 -6.15
C LEU A 177 1.52 -21.07 -6.90
N LYS A 178 1.40 -21.20 -8.22
CA LYS A 178 2.37 -21.98 -9.02
C LYS A 178 3.76 -21.37 -8.96
N PHE A 179 3.87 -20.04 -9.04
CA PHE A 179 5.15 -19.34 -8.88
C PHE A 179 5.76 -19.61 -7.50
N VAL A 180 4.96 -19.49 -6.44
CA VAL A 180 5.40 -19.75 -5.06
C VAL A 180 5.85 -21.20 -4.89
N ASP A 181 5.10 -22.17 -5.41
CA ASP A 181 5.47 -23.59 -5.37
C ASP A 181 6.78 -23.85 -6.12
N ALA A 182 6.95 -23.29 -7.32
CA ALA A 182 8.19 -23.37 -8.07
C ALA A 182 9.38 -22.75 -7.30
N ALA A 183 9.16 -21.61 -6.63
CA ALA A 183 10.18 -20.95 -5.81
C ALA A 183 10.63 -21.83 -4.64
N LEU A 184 9.68 -22.42 -3.93
CA LEU A 184 9.94 -23.26 -2.76
C LEU A 184 10.55 -24.61 -3.13
N THR A 185 10.29 -25.11 -4.34
CA THR A 185 10.80 -26.38 -4.85
C THR A 185 12.09 -26.25 -5.68
N GLY A 186 12.59 -25.03 -5.87
CA GLY A 186 13.83 -24.76 -6.62
C GLY A 186 13.70 -24.91 -8.15
N ASN A 187 12.48 -24.71 -8.68
CA ASN A 187 12.13 -24.88 -10.09
C ASN A 187 11.90 -23.53 -10.83
N LEU A 188 12.41 -22.42 -10.29
CA LEU A 188 12.35 -21.10 -10.94
C LEU A 188 13.47 -20.87 -11.95
#